data_AF-A0A166DKW1-F1
#
_entry.id   AF-A0A166DKW1-F1
#
_cell.length_a   1.000
_cell.length_b   1.000
_cell.length_c   1.000
_cell.angle_alpha   90.00
_cell.angle_beta   90.00
_cell.angle_gamma   90.00
#
_symmetry.space_group_name_H-M   'P 1'
#
loop_
_entity.id
_entity.type
_entity.pdbx_description
1 polymer ?
#
loop_
_entity_poly.entity_id
_entity_poly.type
_entity_poly.pdbx_seq_one_letter_code
_entity_poly.pdbx_strand_id
1 'polypeptide(L)' 'MDHIPTWTKIFSHACTDSGLTGCSLALVSRFFHAASGPVKLQSVALSGPRRILAFESMLRAAPAHLHRVRFIYLSDWLS' A
#
# COMPACT_ATOMS: atom_id res chain seq x y z
N MET A 1 9.45 -16.34 -19.04
CA MET A 1 9.87 -16.07 -17.63
C MET A 1 8.59 -15.72 -16.88
N ASP A 2 7.72 -16.71 -16.64
CA ASP A 2 6.27 -16.50 -16.49
C ASP A 2 5.74 -16.83 -15.08
N HIS A 3 6.47 -16.40 -14.04
CA HIS A 3 6.06 -16.55 -12.63
C HIS A 3 5.43 -15.27 -12.02
N ILE A 4 5.17 -14.24 -12.83
CA ILE A 4 4.52 -12.97 -12.43
C ILE A 4 3.18 -13.15 -11.69
N PRO A 5 2.31 -14.15 -12.00
CA PRO A 5 1.01 -14.28 -11.32
C PRO A 5 1.12 -14.59 -9.83
N THR A 6 2.17 -15.31 -9.41
CA THR A 6 2.32 -15.76 -8.02
C THR A 6 2.80 -14.64 -7.11
N TRP A 7 3.79 -13.85 -7.55
CA TRP A 7 4.31 -12.74 -6.76
C TRP A 7 3.27 -11.67 -6.48
N THR A 8 2.42 -11.35 -7.46
CA THR A 8 1.32 -10.39 -7.27
C THR A 8 0.33 -10.85 -6.20
N LYS A 9 0.03 -12.16 -6.12
CA LYS A 9 -0.80 -12.71 -5.04
C LYS A 9 -0.11 -12.61 -3.68
N ILE A 10 1.17 -12.94 -3.60
CA ILE A 10 1.97 -12.80 -2.37
C ILE A 10 1.95 -11.34 -1.90
N PHE A 11 2.26 -10.39 -2.77
CA PHE A 11 2.21 -8.96 -2.44
C PHE A 11 0.79 -8.52 -2.07
N SER A 12 -0.23 -9.09 -2.70
CA SER A 12 -1.62 -8.76 -2.36
C SER A 12 -1.97 -9.15 -0.92
N HIS A 13 -1.46 -10.26 -0.41
CA HIS A 13 -1.64 -10.64 0.99
C HIS A 13 -0.69 -9.88 1.92
N ALA A 14 0.54 -9.63 1.50
CA ALA A 14 1.51 -8.86 2.27
C ALA A 14 1.09 -7.39 2.46
N CYS A 15 0.30 -6.82 1.54
CA CYS A 15 -0.19 -5.44 1.62
C CYS A 15 -1.56 -5.32 2.29
N THR A 16 -2.05 -6.36 2.99
CA THR A 16 -3.23 -6.26 3.87
C THR A 16 -2.88 -6.16 5.35
N ASP A 17 -1.59 -6.22 5.69
CA ASP A 17 -1.10 -6.06 7.06
C ASP A 17 -0.89 -4.57 7.43
N SER A 18 -0.03 -4.30 8.42
CA SER A 18 0.40 -2.94 8.81
C SER A 18 1.10 -2.13 7.70
N GLY A 19 1.32 -2.69 6.52
CA GLY A 19 2.09 -2.15 5.41
C GLY A 19 3.57 -2.49 5.47
N LEU A 20 4.07 -3.01 6.60
CA LEU A 20 5.48 -3.31 6.82
C LEU A 20 5.98 -4.47 5.96
N THR A 21 5.18 -5.53 5.79
CA THR A 21 5.60 -6.69 4.96
C THR A 21 5.69 -6.29 3.50
N GLY A 22 4.69 -5.55 2.99
CA GLY A 22 4.73 -5.00 1.63
C GLY A 22 5.94 -4.10 1.38
N CYS A 23 6.28 -3.22 2.33
CA CYS A 23 7.46 -2.36 2.23
C CYS A 23 8.78 -3.15 2.23
N SER A 24 8.92 -4.11 3.15
CA SER A 24 10.12 -4.95 3.27
C SER A 24 10.37 -5.72 1.98
N LEU A 25 9.31 -6.29 1.40
CA LEU A 25 9.37 -7.00 0.14
C LEU A 25 9.81 -6.12 -1.04
N ALA A 26 9.28 -4.90 -1.13
CA ALA A 26 9.62 -3.95 -2.19
C ALA A 26 11.10 -3.50 -2.15
N LEU A 27 11.77 -3.62 -0.99
CA LEU A 27 13.17 -3.23 -0.80
C LEU A 27 14.17 -4.34 -1.18
N VAL A 28 13.72 -5.58 -1.35
CA VAL A 28 14.62 -6.72 -1.64
C VAL A 28 15.30 -6.61 -3.01
N SER A 29 14.58 -6.14 -4.02
CA SER A 29 15.12 -6.01 -5.38
C SER A 29 14.30 -5.06 -6.24
N ARG A 30 14.89 -4.60 -7.35
CA ARG A 30 14.16 -3.85 -8.39
C ARG A 30 12.96 -4.62 -8.96
N PHE A 31 13.08 -5.95 -9.06
CA PHE A 31 11.99 -6.80 -9.54
C PHE A 31 10.81 -6.80 -8.55
N PHE A 32 11.08 -6.97 -7.25
CA PHE A 32 10.02 -6.96 -6.23
C PHE A 32 9.43 -5.57 -6.03
N HIS A 33 10.25 -4.52 -6.16
CA HIS A 33 9.75 -3.16 -6.21
C HIS A 33 8.69 -2.98 -7.30
N ALA A 34 9.02 -3.34 -8.55
CA ALA A 34 8.09 -3.24 -9.67
C ALA A 34 6.85 -4.13 -9.50
N ALA A 35 7.03 -5.37 -9.05
CA ALA A 35 5.95 -6.34 -8.90
C ALA A 35 4.99 -6.01 -7.74
N SER A 36 5.46 -5.28 -6.71
CA SER A 36 4.61 -4.80 -5.61
C SER A 36 3.76 -3.57 -5.96
N GLY A 37 4.18 -2.78 -6.97
CA GLY A 37 3.54 -1.53 -7.37
C GLY A 37 2.02 -1.61 -7.56
N PRO A 38 1.48 -2.61 -8.31
CA PRO A 38 0.05 -2.71 -8.58
C PRO A 38 -0.86 -2.94 -7.37
N VAL A 39 -0.30 -3.41 -6.25
CA VAL A 39 -1.04 -3.71 -5.00
C VAL A 39 -0.65 -2.78 -3.85
N LYS A 40 0.25 -1.83 -4.10
CA LYS A 40 0.63 -0.82 -3.13
C LYS A 40 -0.59 0.04 -2.78
N LEU A 41 -0.74 0.39 -1.49
CA LEU A 41 -1.86 1.20 -0.97
C LEU A 41 -3.25 0.55 -1.09
N GLN A 42 -3.36 -0.74 -1.43
CA GLN A 42 -4.68 -1.38 -1.49
C GLN A 42 -5.36 -1.55 -0.13
N SER A 43 -4.58 -1.62 0.95
CA SER A 43 -5.05 -1.60 2.33
C SER A 43 -4.37 -0.46 3.07
N VAL A 44 -5.15 0.41 3.70
CA VAL A 44 -4.63 1.57 4.41
C VAL A 44 -5.36 1.71 5.75
N ALA A 45 -4.58 1.69 6.84
CA ALA A 45 -5.08 2.00 8.18
C ALA A 45 -4.57 3.38 8.61
N LEU A 46 -5.48 4.30 8.87
CA LEU A 46 -5.19 5.67 9.33
C LEU A 46 -5.79 5.87 10.71
N SER A 47 -4.97 6.39 11.61
CA SER A 47 -5.36 6.72 12.98
C SER A 47 -5.07 8.19 13.25
N GLY A 48 -6.12 8.92 13.61
CA GLY A 48 -6.08 10.33 13.96
C GLY A 48 -6.10 11.29 12.77
N PRO A 49 -6.51 12.56 12.99
CA PRO A 49 -6.70 13.55 11.93
C PRO A 49 -5.43 13.85 11.12
N ARG A 50 -4.26 13.87 11.77
CA ARG A 50 -2.99 14.18 11.11
C ARG A 50 -2.65 13.19 10.00
N ARG A 51 -2.85 11.89 10.24
CA ARG A 51 -2.56 10.84 9.24
C ARG A 51 -3.57 10.87 8.09
N ILE A 52 -4.83 11.16 8.39
CA ILE A 52 -5.89 11.31 7.38
C ILE A 52 -5.58 12.46 6.43
N LEU A 53 -5.26 13.64 6.96
CA LEU A 53 -4.92 14.82 6.15
C LEU A 53 -3.63 14.61 5.34
N ALA A 54 -2.60 14.01 5.93
CA ALA A 54 -1.36 13.70 5.22
C ALA A 54 -1.60 12.70 4.07
N PHE A 55 -2.41 11.67 4.30
CA PHE A 55 -2.78 10.70 3.27
C PHE A 55 -3.57 11.33 2.13
N GLU A 56 -4.51 12.22 2.47
CA GLU A 56 -5.30 12.98 1.49
C GLU A 56 -4.42 13.89 0.61
N SER A 57 -3.48 14.62 1.22
CA SER A 57 -2.50 15.44 0.49
C SER A 57 -1.59 14.60 -0.41
N MET A 58 -1.15 13.42 0.08
CA MET A 58 -0.36 12.47 -0.71
C MET A 58 -1.14 11.96 -1.92
N LEU A 59 -2.42 11.62 -1.76
CA LEU A 59 -3.26 11.18 -2.88
C LEU A 59 -3.46 12.31 -3.90
N ARG A 60 -3.66 13.57 -3.47
CA ARG A 60 -3.80 14.69 -4.42
C ARG A 60 -2.54 14.89 -5.29
N ALA A 61 -1.36 14.61 -4.75
CA ALA A 61 -0.10 14.73 -5.47
C ALA A 61 0.25 13.51 -6.34
N ALA A 62 -0.40 12.37 -6.10
CA ALA A 62 -0.10 11.12 -6.81
C ALA A 62 -0.88 11.00 -8.14
N PRO A 63 -0.34 10.27 -9.12
CA PRO A 63 -1.11 9.89 -10.30
C PRO A 63 -2.35 9.06 -9.95
N ALA A 64 -3.49 9.37 -10.57
CA ALA A 64 -4.79 8.75 -10.27
C ALA A 64 -4.80 7.20 -10.35
N HIS A 65 -3.95 6.61 -11.20
CA HIS A 65 -3.85 5.16 -11.33
C HIS A 65 -3.27 4.46 -10.09
N LEU A 66 -2.65 5.22 -9.16
CA LEU A 66 -2.14 4.73 -7.89
C LEU A 66 -3.17 4.84 -6.74
N HIS A 67 -4.36 5.42 -6.99
CA HIS A 67 -5.40 5.64 -5.96
C HIS A 67 -6.26 4.39 -5.74
N ARG A 68 -5.67 3.20 -5.85
CA ARG A 68 -6.40 1.92 -5.73
C ARG A 68 -6.44 1.45 -4.29
N VAL A 69 -7.17 2.17 -3.44
CA VAL A 69 -7.50 1.72 -2.08
C VAL A 69 -8.71 0.80 -2.14
N ARG A 70 -8.60 -0.42 -1.63
CA ARG A 70 -9.71 -1.40 -1.53
C ARG A 70 -10.23 -1.53 -0.10
N PHE A 71 -9.32 -1.49 0.86
CA PHE A 71 -9.61 -1.61 2.28
C PHE A 71 -9.10 -0.35 2.97
N ILE A 72 -10.00 0.39 3.61
CA ILE A 72 -9.64 1.57 4.40
C ILE A 72 -10.16 1.38 5.83
N TYR A 73 -9.26 1.54 6.79
CA TYR A 73 -9.59 1.59 8.20
C TYR A 73 -9.27 2.98 8.73
N LEU A 74 -10.27 3.64 9.32
CA LEU A 74 -10.13 4.94 9.95
C LEU A 74 -10.43 4.80 11.44
N SER A 75 -9.58 5.41 12.26
CA SER A 75 -9.79 5.50 13.71
C SER A 75 -9.43 6.91 14.18
N ASP A 76 -10.08 7.36 15.24
CA ASP A 76 -10.04 8.74 15.73
C ASP A 76 -8.93 9.02 16.75
N TRP A 77 -8.15 8.01 17.18
CA TRP A 77 -7.07 8.03 18.19
C TRP A 77 -6.82 9.42 18.78
N LEU A 78 -7.53 9.72 19.87
CA LEU A 78 -7.33 10.90 20.70
C LEU A 78 -5.96 10.76 21.38
N SER A 79 -4.94 11.44 20.84
CA SER A 79 -3.67 11.68 21.53
C SER A 79 -3.71 13.05 22.19
#